data_AF-A0A3P7LAH2-F1
#
_entry.id   AF-A0A3P7LAH2-F1
#
_cell.length_a   1.000
_cell.length_b   1.000
_cell.length_c   1.000
_cell.angle_alpha   90.00
_cell.angle_beta   90.00
_cell.angle_gamma   90.00
#
_symmetry.space_group_name_H-M   'P 1'
#
loop_
_entity.id
_entity.type
_entity.pdbx_description
1 polymer ?
#
loop_
_entity_poly.entity_id
_entity_poly.type
_entity_poly.pdbx_seq_one_letter_code
_entity_poly.pdbx_strand_id
1 'polypeptide(L)'
;QPDFVGDFCKAIAARVRGIVASVNFDRFHKNSASLIRQSVFGVDAEGKIRDRLVFPQNNLVVTSVDVQAVEPVDQRTRDALQKSVQLAIEITSNSQEAAARQEAERLDQEARGKLERQRIEDEAKAEEARRGLLELQVQLAALESTGQAKAEAQSRVDAALISTQAEDAELERLKIAREAELDYIQKKNQLELEHKKQDATLITDGRTPVNLLDATSGLIGQARSAVHVPQPEGQVALPEPTTEEADDDA
;
A
#
# COMPACT_ATOMS: atom_id res chain seq x y z
N GLN A 1 101.85 -12.60 -29.02
CA GLN A 1 101.17 -13.89 -29.23
C GLN A 1 99.76 -13.60 -29.74
N PRO A 2 99.26 -14.27 -30.78
CA PRO A 2 97.89 -14.05 -31.27
C PRO A 2 96.87 -14.41 -30.17
N ASP A 3 95.97 -13.48 -29.87
CA ASP A 3 94.94 -13.62 -28.83
C ASP A 3 93.60 -14.07 -29.44
N PHE A 4 93.44 -15.38 -29.56
CA PHE A 4 92.25 -15.98 -30.14
C PHE A 4 90.97 -15.70 -29.33
N VAL A 5 91.09 -15.49 -28.02
CA VAL A 5 89.95 -15.17 -27.14
C VAL A 5 89.53 -13.72 -27.34
N GLY A 6 90.49 -12.79 -27.39
CA GLY A 6 90.22 -11.39 -27.66
C GLY A 6 89.58 -11.16 -29.02
N ASP A 7 90.07 -11.82 -30.07
CA ASP A 7 89.52 -11.71 -31.43
C ASP A 7 88.13 -12.36 -31.54
N PHE A 8 87.91 -13.48 -30.86
CA PHE A 8 86.58 -14.08 -30.68
C PHE A 8 85.60 -13.11 -30.00
N CYS A 9 85.96 -12.58 -28.83
CA CYS A 9 85.14 -11.64 -28.06
C CYS A 9 84.83 -10.37 -28.86
N LYS A 10 85.79 -9.83 -29.62
CA LYS A 10 85.57 -8.67 -30.49
C LYS A 10 84.54 -8.96 -31.60
N ALA A 11 84.65 -10.11 -32.26
CA ALA A 11 83.74 -10.51 -33.33
C ALA A 11 82.31 -10.72 -32.82
N ILE A 12 82.15 -11.39 -31.68
CA ILE A 12 80.84 -11.60 -31.03
C ILE A 12 80.25 -10.27 -30.56
N ALA A 13 81.04 -9.44 -29.88
CA ALA A 13 80.56 -8.14 -29.39
C ALA A 13 80.13 -7.21 -30.52
N ALA A 14 80.83 -7.23 -31.67
CA ALA A 14 80.43 -6.46 -32.85
C ALA A 14 79.06 -6.91 -33.41
N ARG A 15 78.84 -8.22 -33.53
CA ARG A 15 77.56 -8.80 -33.98
C ARG A 15 76.42 -8.47 -33.02
N VAL A 16 76.64 -8.65 -31.72
CA VAL A 16 75.65 -8.33 -30.68
C VAL A 16 75.32 -6.84 -30.69
N ARG A 17 76.31 -5.94 -30.75
CA ARG A 17 76.04 -4.49 -30.85
C ARG A 17 75.25 -4.14 -32.11
N GLY A 18 75.55 -4.77 -33.24
CA GLY A 18 74.84 -4.56 -34.50
C GLY A 18 73.35 -4.89 -34.42
N ILE A 19 72.99 -6.05 -33.86
CA ILE A 19 71.57 -6.42 -33.73
C ILE A 19 70.85 -5.55 -32.69
N VAL A 20 71.50 -5.25 -31.55
CA VAL A 20 70.90 -4.44 -30.47
C VAL A 20 70.58 -3.03 -30.96
N ALA A 21 71.45 -2.43 -31.78
CA ALA A 21 71.21 -1.11 -32.36
C ALA A 21 70.02 -1.08 -33.34
N SER A 22 69.67 -2.22 -33.92
CA SER A 22 68.57 -2.34 -34.90
C SER A 22 67.20 -2.63 -34.28
N VAL A 23 67.14 -2.90 -32.96
CA VAL A 23 65.93 -3.35 -32.27
C VAL A 23 65.57 -2.39 -31.13
N ASN A 24 64.28 -2.13 -30.95
CA ASN A 24 63.81 -1.30 -29.83
C ASN A 24 64.05 -1.99 -28.48
N PHE A 25 64.27 -1.20 -27.43
CA PHE A 25 64.57 -1.66 -26.08
C PHE A 25 63.59 -2.72 -25.57
N ASP A 26 62.27 -2.48 -25.65
CA ASP A 26 61.27 -3.43 -25.15
C ASP A 26 61.32 -4.80 -25.86
N ARG A 27 61.50 -4.78 -27.19
CA ARG A 27 61.62 -6.01 -27.99
C ARG A 27 62.90 -6.77 -27.66
N PHE A 28 63.99 -6.05 -27.42
CA PHE A 28 65.24 -6.66 -26.97
C PHE A 28 65.12 -7.22 -25.54
N HIS A 29 64.50 -6.48 -24.62
CA HIS A 29 64.33 -6.90 -23.23
C HIS A 29 63.48 -8.17 -23.10
N LYS A 30 62.43 -8.32 -23.92
CA LYS A 30 61.57 -9.52 -23.92
C LYS A 30 62.20 -10.73 -24.63
N ASN A 31 63.06 -10.52 -25.63
CA ASN A 31 63.56 -11.58 -26.52
C ASN A 31 65.10 -11.64 -26.62
N SER A 32 65.81 -11.15 -25.60
CA SER A 32 67.27 -10.92 -25.61
C SER A 32 68.05 -12.19 -25.97
N ALA A 33 67.71 -13.31 -25.34
CA ALA A 33 68.37 -14.60 -25.57
C ALA A 33 68.26 -15.05 -27.04
N SER A 34 67.07 -14.95 -27.64
CA SER A 34 66.85 -15.35 -29.04
C SER A 34 67.57 -14.42 -30.01
N LEU A 35 67.51 -13.11 -29.78
CA LEU A 35 68.13 -12.10 -30.66
C LEU A 35 69.66 -12.18 -30.64
N ILE A 36 70.26 -12.39 -29.46
CA ILE A 36 71.71 -12.55 -29.32
C ILE A 36 72.17 -13.84 -30.02
N ARG A 37 71.48 -14.97 -29.81
CA ARG A 37 71.82 -16.23 -30.49
C ARG A 37 71.70 -16.11 -32.00
N GLN A 38 70.62 -15.51 -32.50
CA GLN A 38 70.43 -15.28 -33.93
C GLN A 38 71.55 -14.42 -34.53
N SER A 39 72.00 -13.38 -33.83
CA SER A 39 73.09 -12.52 -34.30
C SER A 39 74.46 -13.20 -34.31
N VAL A 40 74.74 -14.04 -33.29
CA VAL A 40 76.01 -14.77 -33.21
C VAL A 40 76.11 -15.85 -34.27
N PHE A 41 75.13 -16.75 -34.35
CA PHE A 41 75.19 -17.91 -35.24
C PHE A 41 74.71 -17.61 -36.67
N GLY A 42 73.92 -16.56 -36.85
CA GLY A 42 73.25 -16.25 -38.10
C GLY A 42 72.07 -17.20 -38.36
N VAL A 43 71.35 -16.90 -39.44
CA VAL A 43 70.26 -17.74 -39.95
C VAL A 43 70.74 -18.55 -41.15
N ASP A 44 70.20 -19.75 -41.31
CA ASP A 44 70.33 -20.53 -42.54
C ASP A 44 69.35 -20.05 -43.63
N ALA A 45 69.38 -20.71 -44.79
CA ALA A 45 68.50 -20.39 -45.92
C ALA A 45 67.01 -20.69 -45.65
N GLU A 46 66.72 -21.43 -44.58
CA GLU A 46 65.39 -21.84 -44.13
C GLU A 46 64.89 -20.95 -42.96
N GLY A 47 65.69 -19.97 -42.53
CA GLY A 47 65.36 -19.02 -41.47
C GLY A 47 65.63 -19.53 -40.04
N LYS A 48 66.23 -20.71 -39.88
CA LYS A 48 66.57 -21.30 -38.58
C LYS A 48 67.96 -20.85 -38.12
N ILE A 49 68.11 -20.71 -36.80
CA ILE A 49 69.39 -20.31 -36.19
C ILE A 49 70.37 -21.47 -36.33
N ARG A 50 71.58 -21.19 -36.82
CA ARG A 50 72.63 -22.21 -36.94
C ARG A 50 73.13 -22.67 -35.56
N ASP A 51 73.54 -23.92 -35.46
CA ASP A 51 73.99 -24.49 -34.17
C ASP A 51 75.50 -24.28 -33.91
N ARG A 52 76.27 -23.86 -34.91
CA ARG A 52 77.72 -23.67 -34.78
C ARG A 52 78.23 -22.47 -35.55
N LEU A 53 79.16 -21.76 -34.94
CA LEU A 53 79.95 -20.72 -35.57
C LEU A 53 81.42 -21.17 -35.60
N VAL A 54 82.02 -21.20 -36.80
CA VAL A 54 83.41 -21.65 -37.00
C VAL A 54 84.27 -20.46 -37.43
N PHE A 55 85.39 -20.26 -36.75
CA PHE A 55 86.41 -19.28 -37.13
C PHE A 55 87.50 -19.98 -37.96
N PRO A 56 87.62 -19.69 -39.27
CA PRO A 56 88.51 -20.44 -40.17
C PRO A 56 90.00 -20.19 -39.93
N GLN A 57 90.36 -19.10 -39.24
CA GLN A 57 91.75 -18.71 -39.00
C GLN A 57 92.43 -19.53 -37.90
N ASN A 58 91.65 -20.02 -36.92
CA ASN A 58 92.14 -20.72 -35.74
C ASN A 58 91.34 -21.99 -35.42
N ASN A 59 90.38 -22.37 -36.27
CA ASN A 59 89.45 -23.47 -36.10
C ASN A 59 88.66 -23.46 -34.77
N LEU A 60 88.47 -22.28 -34.16
CA LEU A 60 87.62 -22.14 -32.98
C LEU A 60 86.16 -22.40 -33.39
N VAL A 61 85.50 -23.33 -32.69
CA VAL A 61 84.09 -23.65 -32.90
C VAL A 61 83.30 -23.25 -31.66
N VAL A 62 82.28 -22.42 -31.87
CA VAL A 62 81.32 -22.02 -30.85
C VAL A 62 80.07 -22.86 -31.05
N THR A 63 79.62 -23.55 -30.01
CA THR A 63 78.46 -24.47 -30.04
C THR A 63 77.24 -23.88 -29.33
N SER A 64 77.44 -23.00 -28.35
CA SER A 64 76.36 -22.34 -27.62
C SER A 64 76.81 -20.97 -27.11
N VAL A 65 75.84 -20.08 -26.90
CA VAL A 65 76.03 -18.79 -26.25
C VAL A 65 74.89 -18.60 -25.27
N ASP A 66 75.24 -18.40 -24.01
CA ASP A 66 74.30 -18.20 -22.91
C ASP A 66 74.37 -16.76 -22.42
N VAL A 67 73.20 -16.13 -22.32
CA VAL A 67 73.05 -14.77 -21.82
C VAL A 67 72.79 -14.85 -20.32
N GLN A 68 73.79 -14.51 -19.51
CA GLN A 68 73.69 -14.61 -18.04
C GLN A 68 72.87 -13.48 -17.44
N ALA A 69 73.12 -12.24 -17.88
CA ALA A 69 72.44 -11.05 -17.38
C ALA A 69 72.38 -9.98 -18.48
N VAL A 70 71.29 -9.21 -18.47
CA VAL A 70 71.13 -8.01 -19.28
C VAL A 70 70.61 -6.91 -18.35
N GLU A 71 71.43 -5.90 -18.11
CA GLU A 71 71.05 -4.78 -17.26
C GLU A 71 71.18 -3.46 -18.01
N PRO A 72 70.23 -2.52 -17.83
CA PRO A 72 70.41 -1.16 -18.29
C PRO A 72 71.55 -0.49 -17.52
N VAL A 73 72.45 0.15 -18.28
CA VAL A 73 73.61 0.88 -17.74
C VAL A 73 73.17 2.22 -17.15
N ASP A 74 72.15 2.85 -17.75
CA ASP A 74 71.63 4.13 -17.31
C ASP A 74 70.70 3.98 -16.10
N GLN A 75 71.02 4.68 -15.01
CA GLN A 75 70.28 4.63 -13.75
C GLN A 75 68.84 5.10 -13.94
N ARG A 76 68.61 6.15 -14.75
CA ARG A 76 67.25 6.66 -14.99
C ARG A 76 66.37 5.62 -15.67
N THR A 77 66.93 4.86 -16.60
CA THR A 77 66.24 3.74 -17.26
C THR A 77 65.90 2.62 -16.28
N ARG A 78 66.81 2.29 -15.35
CA ARG A 78 66.55 1.31 -14.27
C ARG A 78 65.39 1.76 -13.37
N ASP A 79 65.41 3.00 -12.92
CA ASP A 79 64.37 3.56 -12.05
C ASP A 79 63.01 3.64 -12.77
N ALA A 80 63.01 3.97 -14.07
CA ALA A 80 61.79 4.01 -14.89
C ALA A 80 61.17 2.62 -15.05
N LEU A 81 61.98 1.58 -15.25
CA LEU A 81 61.51 0.19 -15.30
C LEU A 81 60.94 -0.26 -13.96
N GLN A 82 61.60 0.06 -12.85
CA GLN A 82 61.08 -0.27 -11.52
C GLN A 82 59.74 0.39 -11.24
N LYS A 83 59.57 1.67 -11.62
CA LYS A 83 58.27 2.36 -11.53
C LYS A 83 57.21 1.70 -12.42
N SER A 84 57.57 1.29 -13.63
CA SER A 84 56.65 0.58 -14.52
C SER A 84 56.17 -0.74 -13.93
N VAL A 85 57.05 -1.50 -13.25
CA VAL A 85 56.68 -2.74 -12.57
C VAL A 85 55.73 -2.46 -11.40
N GLN A 86 56.02 -1.43 -10.61
CA GLN A 86 55.15 -1.01 -9.51
C GLN A 86 53.74 -0.65 -10.01
N LEU A 87 53.65 0.14 -11.09
CA LEU A 87 52.37 0.50 -11.71
C LEU A 87 51.64 -0.72 -12.27
N ALA A 88 52.35 -1.68 -12.86
CA ALA A 88 51.73 -2.91 -13.35
C ALA A 88 51.09 -3.71 -12.20
N ILE A 89 51.80 -3.84 -11.07
CA ILE A 89 51.26 -4.49 -9.87
C ILE A 89 50.03 -3.74 -9.36
N GLU A 90 50.10 -2.42 -9.26
CA GLU A 90 48.99 -1.59 -8.83
C GLU A 90 47.76 -1.74 -9.75
N ILE A 91 47.96 -1.72 -11.06
CA ILE A 91 46.88 -1.94 -12.04
C ILE A 91 46.25 -3.33 -11.84
N THR A 92 47.07 -4.38 -11.68
CA THR A 92 46.53 -5.72 -11.45
C THR A 92 45.79 -5.83 -10.11
N SER A 93 46.29 -5.18 -9.06
CA SER A 93 45.65 -5.14 -7.74
C SER A 93 44.32 -4.40 -7.79
N ASN A 94 44.30 -3.18 -8.38
CA ASN A 94 43.10 -2.37 -8.54
C ASN A 94 42.06 -3.07 -9.42
N SER A 95 42.51 -3.78 -10.47
CA SER A 95 41.61 -4.57 -11.31
C SER A 95 40.97 -5.73 -10.55
N GLN A 96 41.73 -6.42 -9.69
CA GLN A 96 41.19 -7.49 -8.86
C GLN A 96 40.23 -6.96 -7.81
N GLU A 97 40.57 -5.85 -7.17
CA GLU A 97 39.71 -5.18 -6.20
C GLU A 97 38.40 -4.71 -6.84
N ALA A 98 38.46 -4.06 -8.01
CA ALA A 98 37.28 -3.62 -8.73
C ALA A 98 36.36 -4.79 -9.10
N ALA A 99 36.92 -5.91 -9.55
CA ALA A 99 36.15 -7.12 -9.85
C ALA A 99 35.47 -7.70 -8.59
N ALA A 100 36.19 -7.74 -7.47
CA ALA A 100 35.63 -8.21 -6.19
C ALA A 100 34.51 -7.29 -5.68
N ARG A 101 34.68 -5.97 -5.79
CA ARG A 101 33.64 -4.99 -5.42
C ARG A 101 32.39 -5.14 -6.30
N GLN A 102 32.56 -5.27 -7.62
CA GLN A 102 31.44 -5.48 -8.54
C GLN A 102 30.68 -6.77 -8.24
N GLU A 103 31.37 -7.86 -7.91
CA GLU A 103 30.70 -9.11 -7.55
C GLU A 103 29.94 -8.97 -6.22
N ALA A 104 30.51 -8.28 -5.24
CA ALA A 104 29.82 -8.00 -3.98
C ALA A 104 28.56 -7.14 -4.19
N GLU A 105 28.65 -6.09 -5.01
CA GLU A 105 27.51 -5.24 -5.37
C GLU A 105 26.43 -6.03 -6.11
N ARG A 106 26.81 -6.91 -7.05
CA ARG A 106 25.89 -7.79 -7.77
C ARG A 106 25.11 -8.69 -6.81
N LEU A 107 25.80 -9.30 -5.84
CA LEU A 107 25.19 -10.17 -4.83
C LEU A 107 24.24 -9.40 -3.90
N ASP A 108 24.62 -8.19 -3.46
CA ASP A 108 23.77 -7.34 -2.63
C ASP A 108 22.51 -6.90 -3.39
N GLN A 109 22.64 -6.53 -4.67
CA GLN A 109 21.51 -6.18 -5.50
C GLN A 109 20.56 -7.38 -5.72
N GLU A 110 21.10 -8.58 -5.92
CA GLU A 110 20.31 -9.80 -6.03
C GLU A 110 19.56 -10.10 -4.72
N ALA A 111 20.23 -9.96 -3.57
CA ALA A 111 19.62 -10.17 -2.27
C ALA A 111 18.50 -9.15 -1.98
N ARG A 112 18.74 -7.86 -2.27
CA ARG A 112 17.72 -6.81 -2.16
C ARG A 112 16.53 -7.07 -3.07
N GLY A 113 16.77 -7.46 -4.32
CA GLY A 113 15.71 -7.80 -5.27
C GLY A 113 14.85 -8.97 -4.80
N LYS A 114 15.47 -10.00 -4.19
CA LYS A 114 14.73 -11.13 -3.60
C LYS A 114 13.90 -10.70 -2.38
N LEU A 115 14.48 -9.90 -1.49
CA LEU A 115 13.78 -9.40 -0.29
C LEU A 115 12.59 -8.52 -0.67
N GLU A 116 12.75 -7.64 -1.65
CA GLU A 116 11.67 -6.76 -2.11
C GLU A 116 10.51 -7.56 -2.73
N ARG A 117 10.82 -8.60 -3.51
CA ARG A 117 9.78 -9.52 -4.02
C ARG A 117 9.04 -10.23 -2.89
N GLN A 118 9.76 -10.74 -1.90
CA GLN A 118 9.15 -11.38 -0.73
C GLN A 118 8.25 -10.41 0.03
N ARG A 119 8.70 -9.17 0.23
CA ARG A 119 7.91 -8.12 0.88
C ARG A 119 6.62 -7.84 0.13
N ILE A 120 6.68 -7.69 -1.20
CA ILE A 120 5.49 -7.46 -2.02
C ILE A 120 4.53 -8.66 -1.93
N GLU A 121 5.03 -9.89 -1.97
CA GLU A 121 4.21 -11.09 -1.85
C GLU A 121 3.52 -11.18 -0.48
N ASP A 122 4.22 -10.81 0.59
CA ASP A 122 3.66 -10.82 1.94
C ASP A 122 2.64 -9.69 2.13
N GLU A 123 2.92 -8.48 1.62
CA GLU A 123 1.96 -7.36 1.61
C GLU A 123 0.71 -7.71 0.79
N ALA A 124 0.85 -8.37 -0.37
CA ALA A 124 -0.28 -8.81 -1.19
C ALA A 124 -1.16 -9.83 -0.44
N LYS A 125 -0.56 -10.83 0.21
CA LYS A 125 -1.31 -11.81 1.02
C LYS A 125 -2.01 -11.15 2.22
N ALA A 126 -1.38 -10.16 2.84
CA ALA A 126 -1.98 -9.41 3.93
C ALA A 126 -3.20 -8.61 3.45
N GLU A 127 -3.11 -7.96 2.28
CA GLU A 127 -4.24 -7.25 1.68
C GLU A 127 -5.35 -8.20 1.19
N GLU A 128 -5.04 -9.38 0.68
CA GLU A 128 -6.05 -10.41 0.36
C GLU A 128 -6.86 -10.82 1.61
N ALA A 129 -6.17 -11.11 2.72
CA ALA A 129 -6.82 -11.44 3.99
C ALA A 129 -7.66 -10.27 4.52
N ARG A 130 -7.16 -9.04 4.38
CA ARG A 130 -7.86 -7.82 4.78
C ARG A 130 -9.13 -7.62 3.96
N ARG A 131 -9.10 -7.89 2.65
CA ARG A 131 -10.28 -7.82 1.79
C ARG A 131 -11.37 -8.79 2.26
N GLY A 132 -11.00 -10.03 2.56
CA GLY A 132 -11.94 -11.03 3.07
C GLY A 132 -12.57 -10.63 4.42
N LEU A 133 -11.77 -10.05 5.32
CA LEU A 133 -12.28 -9.51 6.59
C LEU A 133 -13.26 -8.36 6.35
N LEU A 134 -12.94 -7.44 5.44
CA LEU A 134 -13.80 -6.30 5.11
C LEU A 134 -15.13 -6.76 4.48
N GLU A 135 -15.10 -7.73 3.58
CA GLU A 135 -16.30 -8.33 2.99
C GLU A 135 -17.23 -8.90 4.09
N LEU A 136 -16.66 -9.64 5.04
CA LEU A 136 -17.42 -10.17 6.17
C LEU A 136 -17.96 -9.07 7.09
N GLN A 137 -17.18 -8.02 7.36
CA GLN A 137 -17.64 -6.88 8.16
C GLN A 137 -18.81 -6.16 7.50
N VAL A 138 -18.77 -5.95 6.18
CA VAL A 138 -19.88 -5.33 5.43
C VAL A 138 -21.13 -6.22 5.49
N GLN A 139 -20.98 -7.53 5.31
CA GLN A 139 -22.10 -8.48 5.44
C GLN A 139 -22.69 -8.48 6.85
N LEU A 140 -21.84 -8.46 7.89
CA LEU A 140 -22.28 -8.39 9.28
C LEU A 140 -22.99 -7.08 9.59
N ALA A 141 -22.46 -5.94 9.14
CA ALA A 141 -23.09 -4.63 9.32
C ALA A 141 -24.46 -4.55 8.63
N ALA A 142 -24.59 -5.10 7.41
CA ALA A 142 -25.87 -5.20 6.71
C ALA A 142 -26.86 -6.12 7.46
N LEU A 143 -26.39 -7.27 7.95
CA LEU A 143 -27.22 -8.18 8.75
C LEU A 143 -27.64 -7.55 10.08
N GLU A 144 -26.75 -6.82 10.74
CA GLU A 144 -27.02 -6.12 11.99
C GLU A 144 -28.06 -5.02 11.78
N SER A 145 -27.90 -4.18 10.76
CA SER A 145 -28.86 -3.12 10.43
C SER A 145 -30.24 -3.69 10.06
N THR A 146 -30.29 -4.73 9.22
CA THR A 146 -31.56 -5.39 8.88
C THR A 146 -32.18 -6.11 10.08
N GLY A 147 -31.37 -6.73 10.92
CA GLY A 147 -31.78 -7.37 12.16
C GLY A 147 -32.37 -6.38 13.15
N GLN A 148 -31.73 -5.23 13.33
CA GLN A 148 -32.21 -4.16 14.18
C GLN A 148 -33.52 -3.56 13.64
N ALA A 149 -33.57 -3.21 12.36
CA ALA A 149 -34.78 -2.69 11.73
C ALA A 149 -35.97 -3.67 11.83
N LYS A 150 -35.72 -4.96 11.62
CA LYS A 150 -36.73 -6.01 11.76
C LYS A 150 -37.18 -6.18 13.21
N ALA A 151 -36.25 -6.19 14.17
CA ALA A 151 -36.56 -6.30 15.59
C ALA A 151 -37.39 -5.09 16.07
N GLU A 152 -37.03 -3.88 15.66
CA GLU A 152 -37.78 -2.66 15.98
C GLU A 152 -39.18 -2.66 15.34
N ALA A 153 -39.28 -3.01 14.06
CA ALA A 153 -40.57 -3.10 13.38
C ALA A 153 -41.49 -4.13 14.04
N GLN A 154 -40.96 -5.33 14.36
CA GLN A 154 -41.71 -6.38 15.06
C GLN A 154 -42.15 -5.90 16.45
N SER A 155 -41.24 -5.30 17.22
CA SER A 155 -41.57 -4.78 18.55
C SER A 155 -42.65 -3.69 18.50
N ARG A 156 -42.66 -2.84 17.47
CA ARG A 156 -43.72 -1.83 17.27
C ARG A 156 -45.06 -2.47 16.93
N VAL A 157 -45.07 -3.48 16.06
CA VAL A 157 -46.29 -4.23 15.71
C VAL A 157 -46.85 -4.93 16.95
N ASP A 158 -46.02 -5.61 17.72
CA ASP A 158 -46.44 -6.32 18.93
C ASP A 158 -46.97 -5.34 19.99
N ALA A 159 -46.32 -4.18 20.18
CA ALA A 159 -46.80 -3.13 21.08
C ALA A 159 -48.17 -2.57 20.66
N ALA A 160 -48.38 -2.33 19.36
CA ALA A 160 -49.66 -1.88 18.82
C ALA A 160 -50.76 -2.96 18.95
N LEU A 161 -50.40 -4.23 18.81
CA LEU A 161 -51.34 -5.33 19.02
C LEU A 161 -51.78 -5.42 20.49
N ILE A 162 -50.85 -5.25 21.42
CA ILE A 162 -51.17 -5.24 22.86
C ILE A 162 -52.05 -4.03 23.20
N SER A 163 -51.77 -2.85 22.66
CA SER A 163 -52.57 -1.65 22.94
C SER A 163 -53.98 -1.78 22.38
N THR A 164 -54.14 -2.25 21.14
CA THR A 164 -55.46 -2.47 20.52
C THR A 164 -56.27 -3.50 21.29
N GLN A 165 -55.67 -4.63 21.70
CA GLN A 165 -56.33 -5.61 22.55
C GLN A 165 -56.71 -5.05 23.93
N ALA A 166 -55.88 -4.18 24.52
CA ALA A 166 -56.18 -3.54 25.78
C ALA A 166 -57.34 -2.53 25.66
N GLU A 167 -57.36 -1.73 24.59
CA GLU A 167 -58.47 -0.82 24.27
C GLU A 167 -59.78 -1.58 24.04
N ASP A 168 -59.76 -2.69 23.29
CA ASP A 168 -60.91 -3.56 23.10
C ASP A 168 -61.42 -4.12 24.44
N ALA A 169 -60.52 -4.59 25.30
CA ALA A 169 -60.87 -5.10 26.62
C ALA A 169 -61.47 -4.01 27.53
N GLU A 170 -60.97 -2.77 27.44
CA GLU A 170 -61.50 -1.63 28.19
C GLU A 170 -62.87 -1.19 27.65
N LEU A 171 -63.06 -1.15 26.34
CA LEU A 171 -64.36 -0.91 25.70
C LEU A 171 -65.40 -1.95 26.11
N GLU A 172 -65.04 -3.23 26.13
CA GLU A 172 -65.94 -4.30 26.59
C GLU A 172 -66.30 -4.13 28.08
N ARG A 173 -65.35 -3.78 28.94
CA ARG A 173 -65.64 -3.46 30.36
C ARG A 173 -66.60 -2.28 30.49
N LEU A 174 -66.39 -1.22 29.72
CA LEU A 174 -67.25 -0.04 29.70
C LEU A 174 -68.67 -0.38 29.21
N LYS A 175 -68.81 -1.19 28.17
CA LYS A 175 -70.13 -1.66 27.69
C LYS A 175 -70.87 -2.42 28.78
N ILE A 176 -70.22 -3.39 29.43
CA ILE A 176 -70.82 -4.17 30.52
C ILE A 176 -71.25 -3.27 31.68
N ALA A 177 -70.39 -2.33 32.09
CA ALA A 177 -70.72 -1.37 33.15
C ALA A 177 -71.92 -0.48 32.75
N ARG A 178 -71.95 0.00 31.50
CA ARG A 178 -73.02 0.83 30.96
C ARG A 178 -74.35 0.08 30.87
N GLU A 179 -74.32 -1.17 30.42
CA GLU A 179 -75.50 -2.05 30.39
C GLU A 179 -76.04 -2.29 31.79
N ALA A 180 -75.18 -2.53 32.78
CA ALA A 180 -75.57 -2.68 34.18
C ALA A 180 -76.18 -1.37 34.76
N GLU A 181 -75.62 -0.20 34.43
CA GLU A 181 -76.19 1.09 34.81
C GLU A 181 -77.58 1.31 34.20
N LEU A 182 -77.74 1.01 32.91
CA LEU A 182 -79.02 1.14 32.22
C LEU A 182 -80.07 0.21 32.82
N ASP A 183 -79.72 -1.04 33.12
CA ASP A 183 -80.63 -1.98 33.79
C ASP A 183 -81.04 -1.49 35.18
N TYR A 184 -80.09 -0.95 35.96
CA TYR A 184 -80.39 -0.33 37.25
C TYR A 184 -81.35 0.86 37.12
N ILE A 185 -81.10 1.77 36.18
CA ILE A 185 -81.96 2.93 35.93
C ILE A 185 -83.35 2.50 35.43
N GLN A 186 -83.42 1.50 34.54
CA GLN A 186 -84.70 0.96 34.07
C GLN A 186 -85.53 0.38 35.22
N LYS A 187 -84.91 -0.46 36.07
CA LYS A 187 -85.56 -1.00 37.27
C LYS A 187 -86.02 0.10 38.22
N LYS A 188 -85.18 1.11 38.45
CA LYS A 188 -85.53 2.28 39.28
C LYS A 188 -86.71 3.05 38.68
N ASN A 189 -86.69 3.34 37.38
CA ASN A 189 -87.76 4.05 36.69
C ASN A 189 -89.07 3.24 36.67
N GLN A 190 -89.01 1.92 36.56
CA GLN A 190 -90.18 1.05 36.70
C GLN A 190 -90.77 1.14 38.10
N LEU A 191 -89.94 1.08 39.15
CA LEU A 191 -90.38 1.29 40.53
C LEU A 191 -90.98 2.68 40.75
N GLU A 192 -90.37 3.74 40.20
CA GLU A 192 -90.92 5.10 40.28
C GLU A 192 -92.24 5.24 39.52
N LEU A 193 -92.39 4.58 38.37
CA LEU A 193 -93.67 4.53 37.64
C LEU A 193 -94.73 3.75 38.40
N GLU A 194 -94.37 2.65 39.07
CA GLU A 194 -95.27 1.91 39.95
C GLU A 194 -95.71 2.77 41.13
N HIS A 195 -94.77 3.47 41.78
CA HIS A 195 -95.08 4.42 42.86
C HIS A 195 -96.00 5.54 42.36
N LYS A 196 -95.70 6.17 41.22
CA LYS A 196 -96.56 7.21 40.62
C LYS A 196 -97.91 6.68 40.19
N LYS A 197 -98.01 5.43 39.72
CA LYS A 197 -99.30 4.78 39.43
C LYS A 197 -100.09 4.59 40.72
N GLN A 198 -99.45 4.15 41.81
CA GLN A 198 -100.10 4.05 43.12
C GLN A 198 -100.57 5.44 43.62
N ASP A 199 -99.74 6.47 43.49
CA ASP A 199 -100.10 7.86 43.84
C ASP A 199 -101.24 8.41 42.97
N ALA A 200 -101.23 8.16 41.65
CA ALA A 200 -102.29 8.57 40.74
C ALA A 200 -103.61 7.82 41.01
N THR A 201 -103.53 6.57 41.46
CA THR A 201 -104.71 5.82 41.92
C THR A 201 -105.29 6.47 43.19
N LEU A 202 -104.45 7.09 44.04
CA LEU A 202 -104.86 7.83 45.22
C LEU A 202 -105.45 9.24 44.94
N ILE A 203 -105.11 9.86 43.81
CA ILE A 203 -105.58 11.21 43.41
C ILE A 203 -106.94 11.17 42.67
N THR A 204 -107.44 10.00 42.27
CA THR A 204 -108.71 9.87 41.52
C THR A 204 -109.95 9.56 42.36
N ASP A 205 -109.84 9.48 43.69
CA ASP A 205 -111.00 9.56 44.59
C ASP A 205 -111.44 11.04 44.72
N GLY A 206 -112.55 11.37 44.05
CA GLY A 206 -112.84 12.72 43.59
C GLY A 206 -113.30 13.76 44.64
N ARG A 207 -112.76 14.98 44.50
CA ARG A 207 -113.48 16.26 44.64
C ARG A 207 -112.61 17.43 44.14
N THR A 208 -113.19 18.24 43.23
CA THR A 208 -112.76 19.55 42.67
C THR A 208 -111.85 19.59 41.42
N PRO A 209 -112.28 20.26 40.33
CA PRO A 209 -111.42 20.70 39.24
C PRO A 209 -110.97 22.14 39.47
N VAL A 210 -109.67 22.43 39.30
CA VAL A 210 -109.17 23.80 39.18
C VAL A 210 -108.19 23.88 38.02
N ASN A 211 -108.63 24.58 36.97
CA ASN A 211 -107.80 25.11 35.90
C ASN A 211 -107.20 26.43 36.41
N LEU A 212 -105.89 26.65 36.28
CA LEU A 212 -105.29 27.95 36.52
C LEU A 212 -104.17 28.22 35.51
N LEU A 213 -104.55 28.92 34.44
CA LEU A 213 -103.62 29.71 33.64
C LEU A 213 -103.42 31.07 34.32
N ASP A 214 -102.16 31.50 34.30
CA ASP A 214 -101.68 32.89 34.13
C ASP A 214 -101.12 33.68 35.34
N ALA A 215 -100.00 34.35 35.02
CA ALA A 215 -99.45 35.61 35.55
C ALA A 215 -98.14 35.63 36.38
N THR A 216 -97.20 36.42 35.82
CA THR A 216 -96.10 37.25 36.40
C THR A 216 -94.70 36.61 36.46
N SER A 217 -93.67 37.03 35.71
CA SER A 217 -93.06 38.34 35.33
C SER A 217 -92.10 38.95 36.35
N GLY A 218 -90.84 39.07 35.93
CA GLY A 218 -89.85 40.10 36.30
C GLY A 218 -88.80 39.69 37.34
N LEU A 219 -87.50 40.05 37.28
CA LEU A 219 -86.78 41.09 36.54
C LEU A 219 -85.23 40.95 36.77
N ILE A 220 -84.44 41.33 35.73
CA ILE A 220 -83.12 42.07 35.77
C ILE A 220 -81.87 41.34 36.33
N GLY A 221 -80.66 41.39 35.71
CA GLY A 221 -80.18 42.04 34.49
C GLY A 221 -78.64 42.29 34.50
N GLN A 222 -78.13 42.77 33.36
CA GLN A 222 -76.86 43.51 33.10
C GLN A 222 -75.54 42.68 32.99
N ALA A 223 -74.60 42.90 32.05
CA ALA A 223 -74.43 43.91 31.00
C ALA A 223 -73.23 43.56 30.06
N ARG A 224 -73.29 44.02 28.79
CA ARG A 224 -72.25 44.70 27.93
C ARG A 224 -70.89 44.00 27.69
N SER A 225 -70.16 44.09 26.57
CA SER A 225 -70.21 44.85 25.30
C SER A 225 -69.10 44.34 24.35
N ALA A 226 -69.26 44.59 23.04
CA ALA A 226 -68.25 44.96 22.04
C ALA A 226 -67.13 43.96 21.58
N VAL A 227 -67.31 43.50 20.33
CA VAL A 227 -66.40 43.55 19.15
C VAL A 227 -64.89 43.71 19.41
N HIS A 228 -64.08 42.77 18.87
CA HIS A 228 -62.78 43.09 18.26
C HIS A 228 -62.32 41.98 17.28
N VAL A 229 -62.06 42.37 16.03
CA VAL A 229 -61.23 41.64 15.05
C VAL A 229 -59.89 42.39 14.98
N PRO A 230 -58.75 41.67 14.97
CA PRO A 230 -57.73 41.94 13.95
C PRO A 230 -56.99 40.68 13.47
N GLN A 231 -56.63 40.67 12.19
CA GLN A 231 -55.40 40.08 11.63
C GLN A 231 -54.35 41.22 11.49
N PRO A 232 -53.10 41.02 11.02
CA PRO A 232 -52.18 39.86 11.02
C PRO A 232 -50.76 40.26 11.55
N GLU A 233 -49.80 39.33 11.61
CA GLU A 233 -48.39 39.48 11.16
C GLU A 233 -47.52 38.30 11.63
N GLY A 234 -46.63 37.80 10.77
CA GLY A 234 -45.63 36.79 11.13
C GLY A 234 -45.15 35.93 9.96
N GLN A 235 -44.29 36.51 9.11
CA GLN A 235 -43.47 35.83 8.12
C GLN A 235 -42.51 34.82 8.77
N VAL A 236 -42.36 33.61 8.22
CA VAL A 236 -41.03 32.97 8.08
C VAL A 236 -41.01 32.16 6.78
N ALA A 237 -39.96 32.41 6.01
CA ALA A 237 -39.70 31.93 4.67
C ALA A 237 -39.39 30.43 4.57
N LEU A 238 -39.80 29.84 3.44
CA LEU A 238 -39.28 28.59 2.90
C LEU A 238 -37.88 28.84 2.32
N PRO A 239 -36.91 27.91 2.46
CA PRO A 239 -35.82 27.81 1.51
C PRO A 239 -36.14 26.77 0.42
N GLU A 240 -35.83 27.18 -0.82
CA GLU A 240 -35.79 26.38 -2.04
C GLU A 240 -34.71 25.27 -1.98
N PRO A 241 -34.81 24.25 -2.86
CA PRO A 241 -33.81 23.18 -2.95
C PRO A 241 -32.53 23.67 -3.65
N THR A 242 -31.38 23.44 -3.02
CA THR A 242 -30.07 23.60 -3.64
C THR A 242 -29.83 22.49 -4.66
N THR A 243 -29.71 22.87 -5.92
CA THR A 243 -28.95 22.13 -6.93
C THR A 243 -27.47 22.26 -6.60
N GLU A 244 -26.82 21.14 -6.26
CA GLU A 244 -25.36 21.04 -6.27
C GLU A 244 -24.93 20.12 -7.41
N GLU A 245 -23.85 20.57 -8.03
CA GLU A 245 -23.27 20.14 -9.29
C GLU A 245 -22.64 18.76 -9.22
N ALA A 246 -22.51 18.18 -10.40
CA ALA A 246 -21.72 17.00 -10.68
C ALA A 246 -20.22 17.32 -10.51
N ASP A 247 -19.54 16.53 -9.70
CA ASP A 247 -18.11 16.27 -9.84
C ASP A 247 -17.95 14.92 -10.57
N ASP A 248 -17.57 15.02 -11.84
CA ASP A 248 -16.96 13.97 -12.64
C ASP A 248 -15.48 13.89 -12.24
N ASP A 249 -15.09 12.81 -11.57
CA ASP A 249 -13.68 12.39 -11.44
C ASP A 249 -13.62 10.85 -11.45
N ALA A 250 -13.48 10.30 -12.66
CA ALA A 250 -12.85 9.00 -12.98
C ALA A 250 -12.53 8.92 -14.48
#